data_AF-A0A550BY25-F1
#
_entry.id   AF-A0A550BY25-F1
#
_cell.length_a   1.000
_cell.length_b   1.000
_cell.length_c   1.000
_cell.angle_alpha   90.00
_cell.angle_beta   90.00
_cell.angle_gamma   90.00
#
_symmetry.space_group_name_H-M   'P 1'
#
loop_
_entity.id
_entity.type
_entity.pdbx_description
1 polymer ?
#
loop_
_entity_poly.entity_id
_entity_poly.type
_entity_poly.pdbx_seq_one_letter_code
_entity_poly.pdbx_strand_id
1 'polypeptide(L)' 'MYKFAILAITALSFVFGQASAAALLADNPVDACNGSNHYGEGHDCAFKSADGTAEGVCHFDASNVLTCVTN' A
#
# COMPACT_ATOMS: atom_id res chain seq x y z
N MET A 1 26.48 39.08 -23.83
CA MET A 1 26.27 37.65 -24.12
C MET A 1 26.52 36.86 -22.84
N TYR A 2 25.46 36.41 -22.16
CA TYR A 2 25.55 35.31 -21.21
C TYR A 2 24.32 34.44 -21.45
N LYS A 3 24.57 33.28 -22.05
CA LYS A 3 23.56 32.32 -22.45
C LYS A 3 23.42 31.37 -21.26
N PHE A 4 22.46 31.62 -20.38
CA PHE A 4 22.12 30.71 -19.29
C PHE A 4 21.35 29.51 -19.86
N ALA A 5 22.10 28.59 -20.46
CA ALA A 5 21.64 27.26 -20.77
C ALA A 5 22.10 26.35 -19.63
N ILE A 6 21.25 26.12 -18.61
CA ILE A 6 21.47 25.03 -17.65
C ILE A 6 20.11 24.49 -17.16
N LEU A 7 19.82 23.29 -17.68
CA LEU A 7 19.33 22.09 -17.00
C LEU A 7 17.91 22.06 -16.38
N ALA A 8 17.02 21.40 -17.12
CA ALA A 8 16.26 20.23 -16.68
C ALA A 8 15.77 20.22 -15.22
N ILE A 9 14.58 20.79 -15.01
CA ILE A 9 13.76 20.45 -13.84
C ILE A 9 12.98 19.20 -14.25
N THR A 10 13.61 18.03 -14.10
CA THR A 10 12.89 16.77 -14.07
C THR A 10 12.00 16.80 -12.85
N ALA A 11 10.73 17.16 -13.04
CA ALA A 11 9.70 16.95 -12.05
C ALA A 11 9.60 15.45 -11.80
N LEU A 12 10.33 14.97 -10.78
CA LEU A 12 10.04 13.69 -10.15
C LEU A 12 8.69 13.88 -9.47
N SER A 13 7.63 13.62 -10.22
CA SER A 13 6.32 13.32 -9.68
C SER A 13 6.47 11.99 -8.92
N PHE A 14 6.94 12.07 -7.67
CA PHE A 14 6.68 11.04 -6.70
C PHE A 14 5.17 11.04 -6.47
N VAL A 15 4.46 10.34 -7.34
CA VAL A 15 3.11 9.86 -7.04
C VAL A 15 3.32 8.78 -5.99
N PHE A 16 3.54 9.21 -4.74
CA PHE A 16 3.26 8.37 -3.60
C PHE A 16 1.83 7.92 -3.81
N GLY A 17 1.66 6.60 -3.97
CA GLY A 17 0.39 5.95 -4.19
C GLY A 17 -0.55 6.37 -3.08
N GLN A 18 -1.32 7.43 -3.34
CA GLN A 18 -2.54 7.69 -2.62
C GLN A 18 -3.49 6.62 -3.12
N ALA A 19 -3.35 5.43 -2.54
CA ALA A 19 -4.42 4.45 -2.51
C ALA A 19 -5.50 5.01 -1.57
N SER A 20 -6.11 6.12 -1.99
CA SER A 20 -7.44 6.54 -1.56
C SER A 20 -8.43 5.60 -2.24
N ALA A 21 -8.27 4.31 -2.01
CA ALA A 21 -9.34 3.37 -2.21
C ALA A 21 -10.12 3.41 -0.91
N ALA A 22 -11.35 3.95 -0.97
CA ALA A 22 -12.43 3.35 -0.20
C ALA A 22 -12.54 1.89 -0.69
N ALA A 23 -11.56 1.08 -0.31
CA ALA A 23 -11.47 -0.31 -0.67
C ALA A 23 -12.67 -0.96 0.02
N LEU A 24 -13.39 -1.79 -0.72
CA LEU A 24 -14.22 -2.81 -0.14
C LEU A 24 -13.33 -3.54 0.88
N LEU A 25 -13.47 -3.22 2.18
CA LEU A 25 -12.59 -3.78 3.20
C LEU A 25 -12.69 -5.29 3.10
N ALA A 26 -11.53 -5.94 3.02
CA ALA A 26 -11.47 -7.39 3.01
C ALA A 26 -12.10 -7.96 4.28
N ASP A 27 -12.71 -9.14 4.18
CA ASP A 27 -13.33 -9.82 5.32
C ASP A 27 -12.32 -10.46 6.29
N ASN A 28 -11.06 -10.62 5.87
CA ASN A 28 -10.01 -11.21 6.70
C ASN A 28 -8.62 -10.64 6.34
N PRO A 29 -7.61 -10.77 7.22
CA PRO A 29 -6.29 -10.19 7.01
C PRO A 29 -5.52 -10.80 5.83
N VAL A 30 -5.85 -12.03 5.41
CA VAL A 30 -5.21 -12.66 4.24
C VAL A 30 -5.77 -12.05 2.96
N ASP A 31 -7.09 -11.88 2.85
CA ASP A 31 -7.74 -11.21 1.71
C ASP A 31 -7.37 -9.74 1.60
N ALA A 32 -7.07 -9.07 2.72
CA ALA A 32 -6.58 -7.69 2.67
C ALA A 32 -5.25 -7.54 1.94
N CYS A 33 -4.47 -8.62 1.81
CA CYS A 33 -3.20 -8.64 1.10
C CYS A 33 -3.27 -9.43 -0.22
N ASN A 34 -3.87 -10.62 -0.19
CA ASN A 34 -3.94 -11.54 -1.34
C ASN A 34 -5.25 -11.46 -2.12
N GLY A 35 -6.20 -10.62 -1.71
CA GLY A 35 -7.50 -10.48 -2.36
C GLY A 35 -7.37 -9.84 -3.75
N SER A 36 -8.45 -9.24 -4.26
CA SER A 36 -8.53 -8.78 -5.66
C SER A 36 -7.42 -7.82 -6.11
N ASN A 37 -6.76 -7.15 -5.17
CA ASN A 37 -5.67 -6.21 -5.48
C ASN A 37 -4.26 -6.84 -5.49
N HIS A 38 -4.08 -8.09 -5.02
CA HIS A 38 -2.77 -8.76 -4.91
C HIS A 38 -1.66 -7.83 -4.40
N TYR A 39 -1.89 -7.21 -3.24
CA TYR A 39 -0.89 -6.37 -2.61
C TYR A 39 0.31 -7.22 -2.18
N GLY A 40 1.52 -6.72 -2.40
CA GLY A 40 2.78 -7.39 -2.01
C GLY A 40 3.18 -7.11 -0.56
N GLU A 41 4.30 -7.68 -0.13
CA GLU A 41 4.90 -7.35 1.17
C GLU A 41 5.22 -5.85 1.27
N GLY A 42 4.94 -5.27 2.44
CA GLY A 42 5.20 -3.86 2.72
C GLY A 42 4.10 -2.90 2.25
N HIS A 43 3.02 -3.41 1.68
CA HIS A 43 1.87 -2.58 1.32
C HIS A 43 0.92 -2.37 2.49
N ASP A 44 0.37 -1.17 2.62
CA ASP A 44 -0.70 -0.87 3.57
C ASP A 44 -1.94 -1.70 3.27
N CYS A 45 -2.56 -2.24 4.31
CA CYS A 45 -3.72 -3.11 4.22
C CYS A 45 -4.77 -2.74 5.27
N ALA A 46 -6.04 -2.98 4.93
CA ALA A 46 -7.17 -2.77 5.83
C ALA A 46 -8.20 -3.89 5.67
N PHE A 47 -8.64 -4.45 6.80
CA PHE A 47 -9.67 -5.50 6.84
C PHE A 47 -10.72 -5.23 7.92
N LYS A 48 -11.87 -5.89 7.78
CA LYS A 48 -12.91 -5.89 8.80
C LYS A 48 -12.47 -6.70 10.02
N SER A 49 -12.45 -6.05 11.17
CA SER A 49 -12.25 -6.66 12.49
C SER A 49 -13.52 -6.52 13.33
N ALA A 50 -13.59 -7.28 14.43
CA ALA A 50 -14.73 -7.21 15.36
C ALA A 50 -14.94 -5.79 15.92
N ASP A 51 -13.85 -5.05 16.10
CA ASP A 51 -13.84 -3.68 16.62
C ASP A 51 -13.99 -2.60 15.52
N GLY A 52 -14.17 -3.00 14.25
CA GLY A 52 -14.35 -2.09 13.12
C GLY A 52 -13.35 -2.35 11.99
N THR A 53 -12.56 -1.34 11.63
CA THR A 53 -11.53 -1.45 10.61
C THR A 53 -10.18 -1.66 11.28
N ALA A 54 -9.49 -2.73 10.92
CA ALA A 54 -8.12 -2.97 11.33
C ALA A 54 -7.19 -2.59 10.17
N GLU A 55 -6.27 -1.65 10.43
CA GLU A 55 -5.28 -1.16 9.47
C GLU A 55 -3.89 -1.69 9.86
N GLY A 56 -3.07 -1.97 8.87
CA GLY A 56 -1.77 -2.58 9.07
C GLY A 56 -0.93 -2.63 7.80
N VAL A 57 0.05 -3.51 7.79
CA VAL A 57 0.94 -3.73 6.65
C VAL A 57 1.00 -5.22 6.31
N CYS A 58 0.99 -5.53 5.02
CA CYS A 58 1.13 -6.89 4.53
C CYS A 58 2.53 -7.44 4.82
N HIS A 59 2.60 -8.55 5.56
CA HIS A 59 3.84 -9.24 5.89
C HIS A 59 3.67 -10.76 5.78
N PHE A 60 4.73 -11.46 5.38
CA PHE A 60 4.71 -12.92 5.33
C PHE A 60 4.81 -13.51 6.73
N ASP A 61 3.85 -14.36 7.08
CA ASP A 61 3.96 -15.19 8.27
C ASP A 61 4.99 -16.32 8.08
N ALA A 62 5.37 -17.00 9.17
CA ALA A 62 6.22 -18.20 9.16
C ALA A 62 5.76 -19.30 8.20
N SER A 63 4.47 -19.32 7.84
CA SER A 63 3.88 -20.23 6.86
C SER A 63 4.03 -19.79 5.39
N ASN A 64 4.76 -18.71 5.09
CA ASN A 64 4.86 -18.05 3.78
C ASN A 64 3.50 -17.58 3.21
N VAL A 65 2.54 -17.30 4.08
CA VAL A 65 1.26 -16.68 3.71
C VAL A 65 1.39 -15.19 3.97
N LEU A 66 1.03 -14.37 2.98
CA LEU A 66 1.01 -12.93 3.16
C LEU A 66 -0.23 -12.55 3.98
N THR A 67 -0.06 -11.87 5.11
CA THR A 67 -1.16 -11.49 5.99
C THR A 67 -1.06 -10.02 6.36
N CYS A 68 -2.20 -9.37 6.58
CA CYS A 68 -2.24 -8.01 7.10
C CYS A 68 -1.91 -8.01 8.60
N VAL A 69 -0.74 -7.48 8.96
CA VAL A 69 -0.31 -7.33 10.35
C VAL A 69 -0.64 -5.92 10.82
N THR A 70 -1.56 -5.82 11.78
CA THR A 70 -1.94 -4.55 12.40
C THR A 70 -0.80 -3.99 13.24
N ASN A 71 -0.62 -2.66 13.24
CA ASN A 71 0.34 -1.97 14.10
C ASN A 71 -0.16 -1.86 15.55
#